data_AF-M8E7Y0-F1
#
_entry.id   AF-M8E7Y0-F1
#
_cell.length_a   1.000
_cell.length_b   1.000
_cell.length_c   1.000
_cell.angle_alpha   90.00
_cell.angle_beta   90.00
_cell.angle_gamma   90.00
#
_symmetry.space_group_name_H-M   'P 1'
#
loop_
_entity.id
_entity.type
_entity.pdbx_description
1 polymer ?
#
loop_
_entity_poly.entity_id
_entity_poly.type
_entity_poly.pdbx_seq_one_letter_code
_entity_poly.pdbx_strand_id
1 'polypeptide(L)'
;MSTIPAKRRCKRVHRYLWLRLLLTLTITATMLWLFFASAPSIRATWLWNTELITEKGEAILSFAEENDINRIYLHIDQKNVPPEAYRTFIKEASARDIQVDALGGDPAWSLVSSQKSIASFIDWVHVYNRAAAEDERFTGIHVDIEPHVHPQWKRDKEALKSQWMENMQLVVQETKKDPALQVSADIPFWMNELPASETQSVSEWLIGQLDHVTLMAYRDYVEGSNGVLDISSRILDEAGYDRQKVVVGLNVLESDEGDRTTFYEEDTKIMREQVSILETRMKKYSAYAGYAIHDYEQWEKKSRREKERSSAKKTSAESEEKPKEGKSAAEEKT
;
A
#
# COMPACT_ATOMS: atom_id res chain seq x y z
N MET A 1 4.31 -76.48 10.37
CA MET A 1 3.60 -75.29 10.89
C MET A 1 4.62 -74.37 11.54
N SER A 2 5.06 -73.30 10.85
CA SER A 2 6.02 -72.34 11.40
C SER A 2 5.27 -71.06 11.79
N THR A 3 5.09 -70.88 13.10
CA THR A 3 4.39 -69.73 13.69
C THR A 3 5.33 -68.53 13.75
N ILE A 4 5.00 -67.46 13.02
CA ILE A 4 5.66 -66.16 13.15
C ILE A 4 5.47 -65.67 14.60
N PRO A 5 6.54 -65.33 15.34
CA PRO A 5 6.43 -65.03 16.77
C PRO A 5 5.69 -63.71 17.02
N ALA A 6 4.68 -63.75 17.89
CA ALA A 6 3.79 -62.64 18.25
C ALA A 6 4.51 -61.33 18.64
N LYS A 7 5.75 -61.42 19.16
CA LYS A 7 6.60 -60.25 19.48
C LYS A 7 6.93 -59.36 18.28
N ARG A 8 7.04 -59.90 17.05
CA ARG A 8 7.32 -59.11 15.84
C ARG A 8 6.08 -58.36 15.34
N ARG A 9 4.88 -58.91 15.58
CA ARG A 9 3.59 -58.32 15.17
C ARG A 9 3.23 -57.10 16.01
N CYS A 10 3.47 -57.15 17.33
CA CYS A 10 3.20 -56.05 18.27
C CYS A 10 4.09 -54.81 18.03
N LYS A 11 5.39 -55.02 17.76
CA LYS A 11 6.32 -53.93 17.39
C LYS A 11 5.93 -53.23 16.08
N ARG A 12 5.40 -53.98 15.11
CA ARG A 12 4.98 -53.45 13.81
C ARG A 12 3.75 -52.54 13.96
N VAL A 13 2.76 -52.95 14.73
CA VAL A 13 1.54 -52.17 15.02
C VAL A 13 1.87 -50.89 15.79
N HIS A 14 2.74 -50.96 16.80
CA HIS A 14 3.24 -49.76 17.51
C HIS A 14 3.95 -48.80 16.55
N ARG A 15 4.78 -49.29 15.63
CA ARG A 15 5.49 -48.45 14.66
C ARG A 15 4.51 -47.70 13.74
N TYR A 16 3.44 -48.34 13.28
CA TYR A 16 2.40 -47.69 12.47
C TYR A 16 1.57 -46.67 13.25
N LEU A 17 1.31 -46.91 14.53
CA LEU A 17 0.63 -45.94 15.42
C LEU A 17 1.49 -44.68 15.64
N TRP A 18 2.78 -44.85 15.92
CA TRP A 18 3.72 -43.72 16.05
C TRP A 18 3.87 -42.93 14.74
N LEU A 19 3.97 -43.61 13.60
CA LEU A 19 4.03 -42.96 12.28
C LEU A 19 2.75 -42.18 11.95
N ARG A 20 1.57 -42.70 12.31
CA ARG A 20 0.29 -41.99 12.13
C ARG A 20 0.18 -40.77 13.04
N LEU A 21 0.57 -40.90 14.31
CA LEU A 21 0.57 -39.79 15.26
C LEU A 21 1.51 -38.66 14.81
N LEU A 22 2.71 -39.02 14.35
CA LEU A 22 3.70 -38.06 13.86
C LEU A 22 3.21 -37.35 12.59
N LEU A 23 2.61 -38.10 11.66
CA LEU A 23 1.99 -37.54 10.45
C LEU A 23 0.84 -36.58 10.78
N THR A 24 -0.05 -36.95 11.71
CA THR A 24 -1.13 -36.06 12.14
C THR A 24 -0.59 -34.81 12.82
N LEU A 25 0.43 -34.93 13.68
CA LEU A 25 1.05 -33.78 14.34
C LEU A 25 1.70 -32.84 13.32
N THR A 26 2.38 -33.37 12.31
CA THR A 26 2.97 -32.57 11.24
C THR A 26 1.91 -31.86 10.40
N ILE A 27 0.79 -32.53 10.05
CA ILE A 27 -0.31 -31.92 9.29
C ILE A 27 -1.01 -30.83 10.12
N THR A 28 -1.24 -31.06 11.41
CA THR A 28 -1.83 -30.04 12.28
C THR A 28 -0.88 -28.88 12.50
N ALA A 29 0.43 -29.13 12.61
CA ALA A 29 1.43 -28.07 12.77
C ALA A 29 1.61 -27.25 11.49
N THR A 30 1.56 -27.87 10.31
CA THR A 30 1.59 -27.13 9.03
C THR A 30 0.29 -26.38 8.78
N MET A 31 -0.87 -26.96 9.12
CA MET A 31 -2.15 -26.22 9.08
C MET A 31 -2.17 -25.06 10.08
N LEU A 32 -1.67 -25.24 11.31
CA LEU A 32 -1.49 -24.12 12.25
C LEU A 32 -0.53 -23.07 11.67
N TRP A 33 0.60 -23.48 11.10
CA TRP A 33 1.58 -22.56 10.54
C TRP A 33 1.02 -21.78 9.33
N LEU A 34 0.21 -22.41 8.48
CA LEU A 34 -0.53 -21.74 7.41
C LEU A 34 -1.63 -20.80 7.94
N PHE A 35 -2.27 -21.15 9.07
CA PHE A 35 -3.21 -20.28 9.77
C PHE A 35 -2.52 -19.09 10.48
N PHE A 36 -1.26 -19.25 10.89
CA PHE A 36 -0.46 -18.20 11.53
C PHE A 36 0.41 -17.41 10.55
N ALA A 37 0.54 -17.86 9.30
CA ALA A 37 1.16 -17.10 8.23
C ALA A 37 0.39 -15.79 8.08
N SER A 38 1.04 -14.69 8.48
CA SER A 38 0.44 -13.36 8.37
C SER A 38 0.40 -13.01 6.89
N ALA A 39 -0.64 -12.30 6.43
CA ALA A 39 -0.64 -11.80 5.07
C ALA A 39 0.64 -10.99 4.81
N PRO A 40 1.18 -10.94 3.59
CA PRO A 40 2.33 -10.10 3.31
C PRO A 40 2.03 -8.64 3.69
N SER A 41 3.05 -7.94 4.18
CA SER A 41 2.95 -6.51 4.45
C SER A 41 2.62 -5.77 3.15
N ILE A 42 1.64 -4.87 3.20
CA ILE A 42 1.29 -4.00 2.07
C ILE A 42 2.40 -2.97 1.88
N ARG A 43 2.90 -2.85 0.66
CA ARG A 43 3.81 -1.80 0.21
C ARG A 43 3.17 -1.13 -0.99
N ALA A 44 2.56 0.02 -0.74
CA ALA A 44 1.66 0.64 -1.71
C ALA A 44 2.18 1.98 -2.26
N THR A 45 1.67 2.37 -3.42
CA THR A 45 1.75 3.74 -3.91
C THR A 45 0.47 4.10 -4.67
N TRP A 46 0.17 5.38 -4.73
CA TRP A 46 -0.94 5.91 -5.51
C TRP A 46 -0.48 6.22 -6.93
N LEU A 47 -1.31 5.85 -7.90
CA LEU A 47 -1.16 6.21 -9.30
C LEU A 47 -2.40 6.99 -9.75
N TRP A 48 -2.29 8.32 -9.68
CA TRP A 48 -3.38 9.25 -9.98
C TRP A 48 -3.58 9.47 -11.47
N ASN A 49 -2.49 9.61 -12.24
CA ASN A 49 -2.56 9.79 -13.68
C ASN A 49 -2.72 8.43 -14.41
N THR A 50 -3.96 8.01 -14.56
CA THR A 50 -4.33 6.71 -15.16
C THR A 50 -3.85 6.57 -16.61
N GLU A 51 -3.74 7.65 -17.38
CA GLU A 51 -3.29 7.58 -18.78
C GLU A 51 -1.89 6.97 -18.90
N LEU A 52 -1.05 7.09 -17.85
CA LEU A 52 0.30 6.52 -17.84
C LEU A 52 0.33 4.98 -17.98
N ILE A 53 -0.75 4.26 -17.63
CA ILE A 53 -0.76 2.80 -17.78
C ILE A 53 -0.75 2.37 -19.26
N THR A 54 -1.16 3.26 -20.17
CA THR A 54 -1.21 2.97 -21.61
C THR A 54 0.16 3.04 -22.28
N GLU A 55 0.98 4.03 -21.89
CA GLU A 55 2.28 4.31 -22.54
C GLU A 55 3.48 3.90 -21.68
N LYS A 56 3.30 3.86 -20.35
CA LYS A 56 4.38 3.67 -19.38
C LYS A 56 4.12 2.52 -18.41
N GLY A 57 3.17 1.63 -18.69
CA GLY A 57 2.82 0.48 -17.83
C GLY A 57 4.03 -0.31 -17.37
N GLU A 58 4.89 -0.72 -18.31
CA GLU A 58 6.12 -1.47 -18.00
C GLU A 58 7.10 -0.71 -17.11
N ALA A 59 7.25 0.59 -17.32
CA ALA A 59 8.13 1.44 -16.50
C ALA A 59 7.58 1.62 -15.08
N ILE A 60 6.25 1.76 -14.94
CA ILE A 60 5.57 1.81 -13.63
C ILE A 60 5.81 0.50 -12.86
N LEU A 61 5.61 -0.64 -13.53
CA LEU A 61 5.73 -1.94 -12.88
C LEU A 61 7.19 -2.30 -12.56
N SER A 62 8.14 -1.95 -13.42
CA SER A 62 9.57 -2.07 -13.12
C SER A 62 9.97 -1.21 -11.93
N PHE A 63 9.44 0.03 -11.84
CA PHE A 63 9.66 0.90 -10.70
C PHE A 63 9.07 0.30 -9.41
N ALA A 64 7.89 -0.31 -9.49
CA ALA A 64 7.27 -1.00 -8.38
C ALA A 64 8.14 -2.17 -7.88
N GLU A 65 8.64 -3.02 -8.78
CA GLU A 65 9.57 -4.10 -8.45
C GLU A 65 10.89 -3.57 -7.84
N GLU A 66 11.50 -2.53 -8.42
CA GLU A 66 12.72 -1.89 -7.91
C GLU A 66 12.58 -1.36 -6.48
N ASN A 67 11.36 -1.04 -6.06
CA ASN A 67 11.06 -0.44 -4.75
C ASN A 67 10.20 -1.35 -3.84
N ASP A 68 10.13 -2.65 -4.15
CA ASP A 68 9.40 -3.67 -3.38
C ASP A 68 7.89 -3.38 -3.19
N ILE A 69 7.29 -2.60 -4.10
CA ILE A 69 5.86 -2.26 -4.09
C ILE A 69 5.07 -3.48 -4.57
N ASN A 70 4.11 -3.92 -3.76
CA ASN A 70 3.23 -5.04 -4.08
C ASN A 70 1.75 -4.63 -4.22
N ARG A 71 1.46 -3.32 -4.11
CA ARG A 71 0.12 -2.80 -4.28
C ARG A 71 0.12 -1.43 -4.96
N ILE A 72 -0.77 -1.24 -5.92
CA ILE A 72 -0.98 0.06 -6.58
C ILE A 72 -2.44 0.48 -6.38
N TYR A 73 -2.64 1.66 -5.80
CA TYR A 73 -3.95 2.32 -5.77
C TYR A 73 -4.10 3.11 -7.08
N LEU A 74 -4.76 2.51 -8.07
CA LEU A 74 -4.86 3.03 -9.43
C LEU A 74 -6.15 3.82 -9.62
N HIS A 75 -6.05 5.13 -9.82
CA HIS A 75 -7.21 5.97 -10.03
C HIS A 75 -7.99 5.53 -11.27
N ILE A 76 -9.32 5.55 -11.18
CA ILE A 76 -10.20 5.17 -12.29
C ILE A 76 -10.61 6.40 -13.10
N ASP A 77 -10.07 6.49 -14.33
CA ASP A 77 -10.52 7.43 -15.35
C ASP A 77 -11.35 6.67 -16.42
N GLN A 78 -12.67 6.69 -16.25
CA GLN A 78 -13.62 6.04 -17.17
C GLN A 78 -13.79 6.80 -18.48
N LYS A 79 -13.35 8.06 -18.54
CA LYS A 79 -13.59 8.95 -19.68
C LYS A 79 -12.47 8.83 -20.70
N ASN A 80 -11.22 8.78 -20.23
CA ASN A 80 -10.05 8.84 -21.10
C ASN A 80 -9.37 7.48 -21.30
N VAL A 81 -9.56 6.52 -20.37
CA VAL A 81 -8.85 5.23 -20.41
C VAL A 81 -9.84 4.08 -20.62
N PRO A 82 -9.70 3.28 -21.70
CA PRO A 82 -10.59 2.17 -21.97
C PRO A 82 -10.32 0.97 -21.04
N PRO A 83 -11.33 0.12 -20.73
CA PRO A 83 -11.17 -1.10 -19.93
C PRO A 83 -9.99 -2.00 -20.35
N GLU A 84 -9.70 -2.10 -21.64
CA GLU A 84 -8.62 -2.92 -22.20
C GLU A 84 -7.22 -2.49 -21.71
N ALA A 85 -7.02 -1.19 -21.47
CA ALA A 85 -5.76 -0.67 -20.93
C ALA A 85 -5.57 -1.13 -19.48
N TYR A 86 -6.62 -1.09 -18.66
CA TYR A 86 -6.59 -1.64 -17.31
C TYR A 86 -6.31 -3.15 -17.33
N ARG A 87 -6.96 -3.91 -18.23
CA ARG A 87 -6.72 -5.37 -18.32
C ARG A 87 -5.25 -5.69 -18.60
N THR A 88 -4.66 -4.99 -19.57
CA THR A 88 -3.25 -5.16 -19.93
C THR A 88 -2.35 -4.85 -18.74
N PHE A 89 -2.55 -3.71 -18.10
CA PHE A 89 -1.74 -3.28 -16.96
C PHE A 89 -1.88 -4.22 -15.76
N ILE A 90 -3.10 -4.60 -15.37
CA ILE A 90 -3.36 -5.48 -14.22
C ILE A 90 -2.83 -6.89 -14.47
N LYS A 91 -2.88 -7.37 -15.72
CA LYS A 91 -2.27 -8.65 -16.08
C LYS A 91 -0.76 -8.66 -15.85
N GLU A 92 -0.08 -7.63 -16.34
CA GLU A 92 1.36 -7.47 -16.17
C GLU A 92 1.73 -7.25 -14.70
N ALA A 93 0.91 -6.53 -13.94
CA ALA A 93 1.06 -6.37 -12.50
C ALA A 93 0.92 -7.70 -11.76
N SER A 94 -0.12 -8.48 -12.07
CA SER A 94 -0.39 -9.78 -11.46
C SER A 94 0.73 -10.78 -11.75
N ALA A 95 1.33 -10.74 -12.93
CA ALA A 95 2.49 -11.56 -13.28
C ALA A 95 3.75 -11.25 -12.44
N ARG A 96 3.76 -10.11 -11.76
CA ARG A 96 4.82 -9.61 -10.86
C ARG A 96 4.42 -9.66 -9.39
N ASP A 97 3.33 -10.35 -9.05
CA ASP A 97 2.74 -10.38 -7.70
C ASP A 97 2.34 -8.98 -7.16
N ILE A 98 2.04 -8.04 -8.07
CA ILE A 98 1.56 -6.70 -7.73
C ILE A 98 0.03 -6.66 -7.84
N GLN A 99 -0.61 -6.34 -6.73
CA GLN A 99 -2.06 -6.18 -6.66
C GLN A 99 -2.47 -4.75 -7.06
N VAL A 100 -3.62 -4.62 -7.72
CA VAL A 100 -4.15 -3.31 -8.15
C VAL A 100 -5.53 -3.13 -7.56
N ASP A 101 -5.68 -2.10 -6.73
CA ASP A 101 -6.97 -1.69 -6.18
C ASP A 101 -7.47 -0.47 -6.96
N ALA A 102 -8.76 -0.48 -7.32
CA ALA A 102 -9.41 0.62 -8.01
C ALA A 102 -9.56 1.80 -7.04
N LEU A 103 -8.89 2.91 -7.34
CA LEU A 103 -8.91 4.14 -6.54
C LEU A 103 -9.95 5.11 -7.09
N GLY A 104 -10.80 5.63 -6.20
CA GLY A 104 -11.76 6.68 -6.51
C GLY A 104 -12.01 7.56 -5.31
N GLY A 105 -12.34 8.83 -5.53
CA GLY A 105 -12.44 9.76 -4.41
C GLY A 105 -12.74 11.16 -4.88
N ASP A 106 -13.52 11.89 -4.10
CA ASP A 106 -13.78 13.31 -4.26
C ASP A 106 -14.27 13.85 -2.92
N PRO A 107 -13.83 15.02 -2.43
CA PRO A 107 -14.35 15.59 -1.19
C PRO A 107 -15.89 15.73 -1.16
N ALA A 108 -16.53 15.95 -2.32
CA ALA A 108 -17.98 16.00 -2.46
C ALA A 108 -18.65 14.64 -2.18
N TRP A 109 -17.93 13.52 -2.26
CA TRP A 109 -18.42 12.20 -1.84
C TRP A 109 -18.64 12.10 -0.32
N SER A 110 -18.29 13.15 0.44
CA SER A 110 -18.69 13.31 1.83
C SER A 110 -20.18 13.68 2.00
N LEU A 111 -20.86 14.13 0.94
CA LEU A 111 -22.28 14.50 0.96
C LEU A 111 -23.14 13.34 0.46
N VAL A 112 -24.28 13.07 1.12
CA VAL A 112 -25.20 11.99 0.69
C VAL A 112 -25.77 12.21 -0.73
N SER A 113 -25.75 13.45 -1.22
CA SER A 113 -26.08 13.77 -2.62
C SER A 113 -25.17 13.07 -3.64
N SER A 114 -24.00 12.61 -3.22
CA SER A 114 -22.99 11.95 -4.06
C SER A 114 -23.10 10.42 -4.06
N GLN A 115 -24.06 9.82 -3.34
CA GLN A 115 -24.25 8.36 -3.28
C GLN A 115 -24.40 7.73 -4.67
N LYS A 116 -25.04 8.42 -5.62
CA LYS A 116 -25.13 7.95 -7.00
C LYS A 116 -23.75 7.86 -7.67
N SER A 117 -22.88 8.83 -7.45
CA SER A 117 -21.51 8.84 -8.01
C SER A 117 -20.66 7.72 -7.41
N ILE A 118 -20.73 7.54 -6.09
CA ILE A 118 -20.07 6.44 -5.36
C ILE A 118 -20.53 5.08 -5.92
N ALA A 119 -21.85 4.86 -6.01
CA ALA A 119 -22.41 3.62 -6.53
C ALA A 119 -22.03 3.37 -8.00
N SER A 120 -21.97 4.43 -8.82
CA SER A 120 -21.58 4.33 -10.24
C SER A 120 -20.11 3.93 -10.38
N PHE A 121 -19.23 4.46 -9.53
CA PHE A 121 -17.82 4.06 -9.49
C PHE A 121 -17.66 2.59 -9.11
N ILE A 122 -18.31 2.14 -8.02
CA ILE A 122 -18.23 0.75 -7.56
C ILE A 122 -18.85 -0.21 -8.58
N ASP A 123 -19.99 0.13 -9.18
CA ASP A 123 -20.63 -0.70 -10.21
C ASP A 123 -19.74 -0.84 -11.45
N TRP A 124 -19.00 0.21 -11.84
CA TRP A 124 -18.03 0.11 -12.93
C TRP A 124 -16.94 -0.94 -12.63
N VAL A 125 -16.39 -0.95 -11.40
CA VAL A 125 -15.39 -1.95 -10.99
C VAL A 125 -15.98 -3.36 -11.02
N HIS A 126 -17.22 -3.52 -10.55
CA HIS A 126 -17.94 -4.80 -10.61
C HIS A 126 -18.17 -5.28 -12.03
N VAL A 127 -18.61 -4.40 -12.93
CA VAL A 127 -18.81 -4.72 -14.36
C VAL A 127 -17.47 -5.11 -15.00
N TYR A 128 -16.42 -4.35 -14.72
CA TYR A 128 -15.07 -4.63 -15.19
C TYR A 128 -14.59 -6.02 -14.74
N ASN A 129 -14.62 -6.30 -13.43
CA ASN A 129 -14.11 -7.55 -12.86
C ASN A 129 -14.87 -8.79 -13.36
N ARG A 130 -16.19 -8.68 -13.57
CA ARG A 130 -17.00 -9.76 -14.16
C ARG A 130 -16.59 -10.10 -15.59
N ALA A 131 -16.11 -9.11 -16.34
CA ALA A 131 -15.68 -9.27 -17.74
C ALA A 131 -14.18 -9.61 -17.89
N ALA A 132 -13.38 -9.40 -16.84
CA ALA A 132 -11.94 -9.64 -16.84
C ALA A 132 -11.59 -11.10 -16.47
N ALA A 133 -10.47 -11.59 -17.00
CA ALA A 133 -9.85 -12.83 -16.52
C ALA A 133 -9.39 -12.67 -15.06
N GLU A 134 -9.13 -13.78 -14.36
CA GLU A 134 -8.79 -13.75 -12.93
C GLU A 134 -7.54 -12.91 -12.64
N ASP A 135 -6.52 -12.99 -13.50
CA ASP A 135 -5.27 -12.23 -13.45
C ASP A 135 -5.39 -10.80 -14.00
N GLU A 136 -6.58 -10.39 -14.45
CA GLU A 136 -6.87 -9.07 -15.02
C GLU A 136 -7.82 -8.25 -14.13
N ARG A 137 -8.15 -8.75 -12.92
CA ARG A 137 -9.13 -8.13 -12.02
C ARG A 137 -8.48 -7.19 -11.02
N PHE A 138 -9.21 -6.12 -10.67
CA PHE A 138 -8.91 -5.38 -9.45
C PHE A 138 -9.11 -6.26 -8.22
N THR A 139 -8.22 -6.13 -7.24
CA THR A 139 -8.25 -6.87 -5.98
C THR A 139 -9.04 -6.16 -4.88
N GLY A 140 -9.30 -4.87 -5.06
CA GLY A 140 -9.99 -4.06 -4.08
C GLY A 140 -10.47 -2.73 -4.63
N ILE A 141 -11.24 -2.04 -3.80
CA ILE A 141 -11.65 -0.65 -3.97
C ILE A 141 -10.99 0.16 -2.86
N HIS A 142 -10.22 1.17 -3.25
CA HIS A 142 -9.60 2.14 -2.35
C HIS A 142 -10.32 3.48 -2.53
N VAL A 143 -10.76 4.12 -1.45
CA VAL A 143 -11.41 5.44 -1.53
C VAL A 143 -10.64 6.54 -0.83
N ASP A 144 -10.42 7.64 -1.54
CA ASP A 144 -9.82 8.85 -1.00
C ASP A 144 -10.91 9.94 -0.86
N ILE A 145 -11.65 9.89 0.25
CA ILE A 145 -12.75 10.83 0.52
C ILE A 145 -12.36 11.67 1.72
N GLU A 146 -11.86 12.88 1.44
CA GLU A 146 -11.38 13.81 2.46
C GLU A 146 -12.45 14.84 2.85
N PRO A 147 -13.27 14.62 3.90
CA PRO A 147 -14.32 15.57 4.26
C PRO A 147 -13.77 16.91 4.71
N HIS A 148 -12.54 16.95 5.23
CA HIS A 148 -11.94 18.13 5.83
C HIS A 148 -11.48 19.19 4.83
N VAL A 149 -11.24 18.81 3.56
CA VAL A 149 -10.96 19.76 2.48
C VAL A 149 -12.25 20.34 1.87
N HIS A 150 -13.41 19.71 2.12
CA HIS A 150 -14.70 20.18 1.61
C HIS A 150 -15.15 21.46 2.35
N PRO A 151 -15.64 22.52 1.66
CA PRO A 151 -16.03 23.79 2.30
C PRO A 151 -17.10 23.65 3.39
N GLN A 152 -17.96 22.64 3.30
CA GLN A 152 -18.99 22.36 4.31
C GLN A 152 -18.39 21.96 5.67
N TRP A 153 -17.16 21.44 5.72
CA TRP A 153 -16.48 21.10 6.98
C TRP A 153 -16.38 22.30 7.93
N LYS A 154 -16.08 23.48 7.39
CA LYS A 154 -15.99 24.74 8.17
C LYS A 154 -17.36 25.30 8.55
N ARG A 155 -18.42 24.94 7.81
CA ARG A 155 -19.78 25.47 8.01
C ARG A 155 -20.59 24.63 8.98
N ASP A 156 -20.57 23.32 8.79
CA ASP A 156 -21.30 22.35 9.61
C ASP A 156 -20.56 21.01 9.59
N LYS A 157 -19.51 20.94 10.41
CA LYS A 157 -18.64 19.78 10.55
C LYS A 157 -19.41 18.52 10.93
N GLU A 158 -20.33 18.61 11.89
CA GLU A 158 -21.06 17.44 12.41
C GLU A 158 -22.03 16.88 11.37
N ALA A 159 -22.74 17.75 10.63
CA ALA A 159 -23.60 17.29 9.54
C ALA A 159 -22.80 16.68 8.39
N LEU A 160 -21.65 17.24 8.02
CA LEU A 160 -20.80 16.66 6.96
C LEU A 160 -20.18 15.33 7.40
N LYS A 161 -19.66 15.25 8.63
CA LYS A 161 -19.10 14.02 9.20
C LYS A 161 -20.14 12.89 9.20
N SER A 162 -21.37 13.18 9.63
CA SER A 162 -22.45 12.19 9.67
C SER A 162 -22.81 11.66 8.28
N GLN A 163 -22.91 12.55 7.28
CA GLN A 163 -23.17 12.17 5.88
C GLN A 163 -22.01 11.36 5.28
N TRP A 164 -20.78 11.75 5.58
CA TRP A 164 -19.60 11.03 5.11
C TRP A 164 -19.55 9.61 5.69
N MET A 165 -19.81 9.45 6.99
CA MET A 165 -19.89 8.11 7.61
C MET A 165 -21.00 7.26 6.98
N GLU A 166 -22.17 7.83 6.67
CA GLU A 166 -23.22 7.13 5.93
C GLU A 166 -22.73 6.67 4.55
N ASN A 167 -22.03 7.53 3.83
CA ASN A 167 -21.47 7.18 2.52
C ASN A 167 -20.35 6.13 2.62
N MET A 168 -19.55 6.12 3.69
CA MET A 168 -18.57 5.05 3.93
C MET A 168 -19.25 3.69 4.17
N GLN A 169 -20.42 3.66 4.82
CA GLN A 169 -21.22 2.43 4.90
C GLN A 169 -21.71 1.99 3.53
N LEU A 170 -22.16 2.93 2.68
CA LEU A 170 -22.54 2.62 1.30
C LEU A 170 -21.36 2.03 0.51
N VAL A 171 -20.15 2.62 0.62
CA VAL A 171 -18.93 2.09 -0.04
C VAL A 171 -18.70 0.63 0.35
N VAL A 172 -18.75 0.31 1.63
CA VAL A 172 -18.57 -1.07 2.12
C VAL A 172 -19.67 -1.99 1.58
N GLN A 173 -20.95 -1.60 1.72
CA GLN A 173 -22.09 -2.42 1.29
C GLN A 173 -22.08 -2.70 -0.22
N GLU A 174 -21.82 -1.68 -1.04
CA GLU A 174 -21.79 -1.79 -2.49
C GLU A 174 -20.58 -2.60 -2.96
N THR A 175 -19.40 -2.40 -2.35
CA THR A 175 -18.20 -3.17 -2.73
C THR A 175 -18.37 -4.65 -2.38
N LYS A 176 -18.88 -4.97 -1.18
CA LYS A 176 -19.05 -6.36 -0.70
C LYS A 176 -20.19 -7.13 -1.38
N LYS A 177 -20.86 -6.56 -2.39
CA LYS A 177 -21.64 -7.34 -3.37
C LYS A 177 -20.75 -8.34 -4.14
N ASP A 178 -19.46 -8.04 -4.26
CA ASP A 178 -18.42 -9.03 -4.57
C ASP A 178 -17.56 -9.27 -3.31
N PRO A 179 -17.69 -10.43 -2.65
CA PRO A 179 -16.93 -10.72 -1.43
C PRO A 179 -15.41 -10.87 -1.69
N ALA A 180 -14.97 -11.00 -2.94
CA ALA A 180 -13.55 -11.09 -3.28
C ALA A 180 -12.84 -9.71 -3.24
N LEU A 181 -13.59 -8.61 -3.39
CA LEU A 181 -13.02 -7.26 -3.34
C LEU A 181 -12.73 -6.81 -1.91
N GLN A 182 -11.51 -6.35 -1.69
CA GLN A 182 -11.16 -5.60 -0.48
C GLN A 182 -11.73 -4.17 -0.53
N VAL A 183 -11.97 -3.57 0.63
CA VAL A 183 -12.41 -2.17 0.78
C VAL A 183 -11.44 -1.46 1.69
N SER A 184 -10.90 -0.33 1.22
CA SER A 184 -9.98 0.48 1.99
C SER A 184 -10.17 1.96 1.74
N ALA A 185 -9.64 2.79 2.63
CA ALA A 185 -9.75 4.24 2.51
C ALA A 185 -8.55 4.97 3.09
N ASP A 186 -8.27 6.15 2.52
CA ASP A 186 -7.35 7.13 3.07
C ASP A 186 -8.00 7.85 4.27
N ILE A 187 -7.26 7.95 5.38
CA ILE A 187 -7.68 8.70 6.56
C ILE A 187 -6.53 9.54 7.12
N PRO A 188 -6.77 10.78 7.56
CA PRO A 188 -5.76 11.58 8.23
C PRO A 188 -5.46 11.05 9.63
N PHE A 189 -4.22 11.26 10.09
CA PHE A 189 -3.75 10.75 11.39
C PHE A 189 -4.55 11.25 12.60
N TRP A 190 -5.22 12.39 12.50
CA TRP A 190 -5.99 13.02 13.58
C TRP A 190 -7.47 12.57 13.60
N MET A 191 -7.87 11.62 12.72
CA MET A 191 -9.26 11.15 12.64
C MET A 191 -9.77 10.51 13.95
N ASN A 192 -8.85 10.05 14.80
CA ASN A 192 -9.12 9.54 16.15
C ASN A 192 -9.63 10.59 17.14
N GLU A 193 -9.49 11.87 16.82
CA GLU A 193 -9.97 12.97 17.66
C GLU A 193 -11.46 13.25 17.44
N LEU A 194 -12.04 12.74 16.35
CA LEU A 194 -13.45 12.92 16.05
C LEU A 194 -14.28 11.80 16.69
N PRO A 195 -15.37 12.11 17.41
CA PRO A 195 -16.27 11.09 17.92
C PRO A 195 -17.19 10.58 16.80
N ALA A 196 -17.25 9.27 16.61
CA ALA A 196 -18.32 8.60 15.86
C ALA A 196 -19.56 8.36 16.75
N SER A 197 -19.33 8.10 18.04
CA SER A 197 -20.35 7.99 19.08
C SER A 197 -19.78 8.48 20.42
N GLU A 198 -20.50 8.30 21.53
CA GLU A 198 -20.00 8.66 22.87
C GLU A 198 -18.76 7.87 23.29
N THR A 199 -18.55 6.68 22.73
CA THR A 199 -17.49 5.75 23.16
C THR A 199 -16.52 5.35 22.05
N GLN A 200 -16.73 5.81 20.82
CA GLN A 200 -15.97 5.37 19.65
C GLN A 200 -15.49 6.57 18.82
N SER A 201 -14.23 6.55 18.40
CA SER A 201 -13.70 7.53 17.45
C SER A 201 -14.12 7.19 16.01
N VAL A 202 -13.98 8.14 15.09
CA VAL A 202 -14.23 7.88 13.66
C VAL A 202 -13.21 6.92 13.07
N SER A 203 -11.93 7.01 13.45
CA SER A 203 -10.91 6.05 13.01
C SER A 203 -11.22 4.63 13.47
N GLU A 204 -11.57 4.44 14.74
CA GLU A 204 -11.97 3.14 15.29
C GLU A 204 -13.19 2.57 14.55
N TRP A 205 -14.19 3.43 14.29
CA TRP A 205 -15.37 3.04 13.51
C TRP A 205 -15.01 2.61 12.08
N LEU A 206 -14.15 3.35 11.38
CA LEU A 206 -13.70 3.01 10.02
C LEU A 206 -12.90 1.71 9.98
N ILE A 207 -11.97 1.52 10.92
CA ILE A 207 -11.15 0.30 11.02
C ILE A 207 -12.03 -0.95 11.17
N GLY A 208 -13.11 -0.86 11.94
CA GLY A 208 -14.05 -1.98 12.11
C GLY A 208 -14.85 -2.33 10.84
N GLN A 209 -14.94 -1.41 9.88
CA GLN A 209 -15.78 -1.54 8.69
C GLN A 209 -14.98 -1.89 7.43
N LEU A 210 -13.72 -1.45 7.36
CA LEU A 210 -12.85 -1.58 6.18
C LEU A 210 -11.88 -2.77 6.34
N ASP A 211 -11.42 -3.34 5.22
CA ASP A 211 -10.39 -4.38 5.26
C ASP A 211 -9.06 -3.80 5.76
N HIS A 212 -8.72 -2.58 5.33
CA HIS A 212 -7.65 -1.76 5.91
C HIS A 212 -7.90 -0.27 5.69
N VAL A 213 -7.21 0.57 6.46
CA VAL A 213 -7.10 2.02 6.25
C VAL A 213 -5.68 2.36 5.85
N THR A 214 -5.52 3.37 5.00
CA THR A 214 -4.22 4.01 4.76
C THR A 214 -4.17 5.32 5.54
N LEU A 215 -3.33 5.34 6.56
CA LEU A 215 -3.17 6.47 7.45
C LEU A 215 -2.22 7.50 6.82
N MET A 216 -2.72 8.68 6.49
CA MET A 216 -1.91 9.80 5.99
C MET A 216 -1.08 10.41 7.15
N ALA A 217 -0.03 9.70 7.56
CA ALA A 217 0.86 10.06 8.66
C ALA A 217 2.07 10.85 8.15
N TYR A 218 1.79 11.92 7.39
CA TYR A 218 2.79 12.65 6.61
C TYR A 218 3.80 13.39 7.48
N ARG A 219 4.94 12.73 7.70
CA ARG A 219 6.16 13.26 8.32
C ARG A 219 7.38 12.70 7.61
N ASP A 220 8.46 13.46 7.61
CA ASP A 220 9.78 13.08 7.08
C ASP A 220 10.68 12.37 8.12
N TYR A 221 10.20 12.14 9.34
CA TYR A 221 10.88 11.37 10.38
C TYR A 221 9.95 10.45 11.16
N VAL A 222 10.43 9.26 11.49
CA VAL A 222 9.64 8.22 12.13
C VAL A 222 9.60 8.35 13.66
N GLU A 223 10.74 8.63 14.29
CA GLU A 223 10.90 8.64 15.74
C GLU A 223 10.92 10.05 16.33
N GLY A 224 10.38 10.20 17.53
CA GLY A 224 10.36 11.47 18.27
C GLY A 224 8.98 12.11 18.29
N SER A 225 8.85 13.22 19.03
CA SER A 225 7.58 13.94 19.15
C SER A 225 7.11 14.41 17.78
N ASN A 226 5.82 14.20 17.50
CA ASN A 226 5.17 14.52 16.23
C ASN A 226 5.76 13.78 15.01
N GLY A 227 6.57 12.74 15.23
CA GLY A 227 7.03 11.82 14.18
C GLY A 227 5.96 10.80 13.81
N VAL A 228 6.20 10.04 12.75
CA VAL A 228 5.22 9.05 12.24
C VAL A 228 4.73 8.09 13.35
N LEU A 229 5.63 7.60 14.21
CA LEU A 229 5.25 6.71 15.31
C LEU A 229 4.33 7.36 16.33
N ASP A 230 4.61 8.61 16.69
CA ASP A 230 3.87 9.35 17.71
C ASP A 230 2.43 9.57 17.24
N ILE A 231 2.27 10.12 16.02
CA ILE A 231 0.96 10.47 15.46
C ILE A 231 0.14 9.25 15.02
N SER A 232 0.77 8.12 14.74
CA SER A 232 0.06 6.90 14.30
C SER A 232 -0.29 5.95 15.45
N SER A 233 0.41 6.06 16.59
CA SER A 233 0.31 5.10 17.70
C SER A 233 -1.12 4.88 18.17
N ARG A 234 -1.89 5.97 18.34
CA ARG A 234 -3.27 5.89 18.81
C ARG A 234 -4.18 5.11 17.87
N ILE A 235 -4.08 5.33 16.56
CA ILE A 235 -4.93 4.62 15.58
C ILE A 235 -4.52 3.14 15.49
N LEU A 236 -3.22 2.84 15.61
CA LEU A 236 -2.73 1.46 15.71
C LEU A 236 -3.22 0.76 16.98
N ASP A 237 -3.33 1.47 18.10
CA ASP A 237 -3.87 0.96 19.36
C ASP A 237 -5.40 0.79 19.29
N GLU A 238 -6.12 1.70 18.65
CA GLU A 238 -7.58 1.62 18.42
C GLU A 238 -7.95 0.41 17.55
N ALA A 239 -7.12 0.06 16.55
CA ALA A 239 -7.27 -1.18 15.79
C ALA A 239 -7.04 -2.45 16.63
N GLY A 240 -6.37 -2.34 17.79
CA GLY A 240 -6.21 -3.41 18.77
C GLY A 240 -5.65 -4.72 18.20
N TYR A 241 -6.39 -5.82 18.43
CA TYR A 241 -6.02 -7.16 17.97
C TYR A 241 -6.43 -7.46 16.53
N ASP A 242 -7.13 -6.55 15.85
CA ASP A 242 -7.45 -6.72 14.44
C ASP A 242 -6.16 -6.65 13.64
N ARG A 243 -5.76 -7.80 13.08
CA ARG A 243 -4.47 -7.92 12.42
C ARG A 243 -4.50 -7.18 11.09
N GLN A 244 -3.43 -6.46 10.79
CA GLN A 244 -3.15 -5.89 9.46
C GLN A 244 -4.26 -4.95 8.94
N LYS A 245 -4.69 -4.02 9.79
CA LYS A 245 -5.70 -3.01 9.48
C LYS A 245 -5.13 -1.66 9.04
N VAL A 246 -3.89 -1.32 9.38
CA VAL A 246 -3.36 0.04 9.22
C VAL A 246 -2.12 0.05 8.33
N VAL A 247 -2.25 0.58 7.12
CA VAL A 247 -1.15 0.95 6.23
C VAL A 247 -0.72 2.37 6.59
N VAL A 248 0.58 2.62 6.80
CA VAL A 248 1.08 3.95 7.18
C VAL A 248 1.62 4.68 5.94
N GLY A 249 0.96 5.77 5.56
CA GLY A 249 1.30 6.62 4.42
C GLY A 249 2.36 7.66 4.75
N LEU A 250 3.36 7.79 3.88
CA LEU A 250 4.37 8.85 3.86
C LEU A 250 4.22 9.66 2.56
N ASN A 251 4.68 10.91 2.58
CA ASN A 251 4.50 11.84 1.46
C ASN A 251 5.84 12.28 0.88
N VAL A 252 5.97 12.32 -0.46
CA VAL A 252 7.12 12.87 -1.19
C VAL A 252 6.76 14.10 -2.04
N LEU A 253 5.50 14.54 -2.02
CA LEU A 253 5.03 15.73 -2.73
C LEU A 253 5.56 17.00 -2.06
N GLU A 254 5.77 18.05 -2.84
CA GLU A 254 5.99 19.40 -2.32
C GLU A 254 4.75 19.85 -1.54
N SER A 255 4.92 20.43 -0.36
CA SER A 255 3.82 20.88 0.51
C SER A 255 4.15 22.19 1.20
N ASP A 256 3.15 23.06 1.30
CA ASP A 256 3.21 24.29 2.09
C ASP A 256 2.82 24.07 3.58
N GLU A 257 2.53 22.82 3.96
CA GLU A 257 2.10 22.45 5.32
C GLU A 257 3.24 22.41 6.35
N GLY A 258 4.47 22.65 5.89
CA GLY A 258 5.67 22.83 6.69
C GLY A 258 6.78 21.83 6.37
N ASP A 259 8.02 22.22 6.66
CA ASP A 259 9.27 21.55 6.26
C ASP A 259 9.38 20.07 6.68
N ARG A 260 8.54 19.64 7.64
CA ARG A 260 8.59 18.31 8.27
C ARG A 260 7.48 17.36 7.84
N THR A 261 6.73 17.72 6.81
CA THR A 261 5.51 16.98 6.40
C THR A 261 5.77 16.02 5.24
N THR A 262 6.89 16.15 4.54
CA THR A 262 7.15 15.43 3.29
C THR A 262 8.65 15.24 3.07
N PHE A 263 9.01 14.14 2.40
CA PHE A 263 10.37 13.83 1.95
C PHE A 263 10.77 14.56 0.64
N TYR A 264 10.02 15.59 0.23
CA TYR A 264 10.25 16.30 -1.03
C TYR A 264 11.68 16.85 -1.14
N GLU A 265 12.19 17.45 -0.06
CA GLU A 265 13.54 18.04 -0.01
C GLU A 265 14.64 17.00 0.31
N GLU A 266 14.26 15.85 0.86
CA GLU A 266 15.18 14.82 1.37
C GLU A 266 15.63 13.83 0.30
N ASP A 267 16.85 13.29 0.34
CA ASP A 267 17.28 12.27 -0.63
C ASP A 267 16.43 10.98 -0.51
N THR A 268 16.14 10.27 -1.62
CA THR A 268 15.40 8.99 -1.55
C THR A 268 16.07 7.97 -0.64
N LYS A 269 17.39 8.06 -0.42
CA LYS A 269 18.11 7.25 0.56
C LYS A 269 17.64 7.53 2.00
N ILE A 270 17.46 8.79 2.37
CA ILE A 270 16.97 9.18 3.69
C ILE A 270 15.55 8.66 3.89
N MET A 271 14.70 8.80 2.88
CA MET A 271 13.35 8.22 2.89
C MET A 271 13.38 6.70 3.10
N ARG A 272 14.21 5.96 2.35
CA ARG A 272 14.36 4.50 2.53
C ARG A 272 14.87 4.12 3.92
N GLU A 273 15.80 4.90 4.48
CA GLU A 273 16.27 4.72 5.86
C GLU A 273 15.11 4.90 6.86
N GLN A 274 14.28 5.94 6.70
CA GLN A 274 13.08 6.14 7.52
C GLN A 274 12.05 5.02 7.34
N VAL A 275 11.78 4.56 6.12
CA VAL A 275 10.87 3.42 5.85
C VAL A 275 11.36 2.15 6.56
N SER A 276 12.66 1.88 6.56
CA SER A 276 13.24 0.73 7.29
C SER A 276 13.04 0.84 8.82
N ILE A 277 13.19 2.05 9.37
CA ILE A 277 12.89 2.33 10.78
C ILE A 277 11.39 2.12 11.04
N LEU A 278 10.51 2.64 10.17
CA LEU A 278 9.06 2.47 10.26
C LEU A 278 8.68 1.00 10.33
N GLU A 279 9.07 0.20 9.35
CA GLU A 279 8.76 -1.23 9.30
C GLU A 279 9.27 -1.96 10.55
N THR A 280 10.48 -1.62 11.02
CA THR A 280 11.06 -2.23 12.23
C THR A 280 10.27 -1.88 13.49
N ARG A 281 9.89 -0.62 13.63
CA ARG A 281 9.22 -0.11 14.84
C ARG A 281 7.74 -0.47 14.88
N MET A 282 7.08 -0.51 13.74
CA MET A 282 5.63 -0.75 13.64
C MET A 282 5.26 -2.22 13.73
N LYS A 283 6.19 -3.16 13.45
CA LYS A 283 5.98 -4.61 13.61
C LYS A 283 5.54 -5.05 15.01
N LYS A 284 5.71 -4.21 16.04
CA LYS A 284 5.20 -4.47 17.38
C LYS A 284 3.67 -4.36 17.49
N TYR A 285 3.02 -3.63 16.59
CA TYR A 285 1.57 -3.47 16.55
C TYR A 285 0.97 -4.55 15.64
N SER A 286 0.07 -5.38 16.17
CA SER A 286 -0.64 -6.40 15.38
C SER A 286 -1.45 -5.80 14.23
N ALA A 287 -1.95 -4.59 14.43
CA ALA A 287 -2.72 -3.84 13.45
C ALA A 287 -1.90 -3.31 12.27
N TYR A 288 -0.57 -3.24 12.38
CA TYR A 288 0.27 -2.75 11.29
C TYR A 288 0.16 -3.65 10.06
N ALA A 289 -0.31 -3.08 8.96
CA ALA A 289 -0.51 -3.76 7.68
C ALA A 289 0.63 -3.49 6.70
N GLY A 290 1.39 -2.41 6.89
CA GLY A 290 2.49 -2.02 6.00
C GLY A 290 2.59 -0.51 5.80
N TYR A 291 3.15 -0.07 4.68
CA TYR A 291 3.32 1.35 4.37
C TYR A 291 2.90 1.69 2.95
N ALA A 292 2.66 2.98 2.71
CA ALA A 292 2.40 3.53 1.40
C ALA A 292 3.22 4.80 1.17
N ILE A 293 3.68 5.05 -0.06
CA ILE A 293 4.40 6.28 -0.43
C ILE A 293 3.57 7.05 -1.46
N HIS A 294 3.15 8.26 -1.08
CA HIS A 294 2.37 9.19 -1.91
C HIS A 294 3.35 10.11 -2.65
N ASP A 295 3.47 10.07 -3.98
CA ASP A 295 2.84 9.17 -4.96
C ASP A 295 3.88 8.64 -5.97
N TYR A 296 3.44 7.78 -6.90
CA TYR A 296 4.32 7.20 -7.92
C TYR A 296 5.02 8.27 -8.76
N GLU A 297 4.28 9.27 -9.26
CA GLU A 297 4.81 10.23 -10.24
C GLU A 297 5.90 11.11 -9.62
N GLN A 298 5.69 11.62 -8.41
CA GLN A 298 6.71 12.41 -7.74
C GLN A 298 7.87 11.55 -7.26
N TRP A 299 7.60 10.32 -6.81
CA TRP A 299 8.66 9.42 -6.37
C TRP A 299 9.56 8.99 -7.54
N GLU A 300 9.00 8.66 -8.71
CA GLU A 300 9.76 8.38 -9.94
C GLU A 300 10.60 9.60 -10.35
N LYS A 301 9.97 10.77 -10.44
CA LYS A 301 10.62 12.01 -10.86
C LYS A 301 11.78 12.37 -9.95
N LYS A 302 11.60 12.20 -8.64
CA LYS A 302 12.64 12.42 -7.62
C LYS A 302 13.79 11.44 -7.80
N SER A 303 13.48 10.15 -7.89
CA SER A 303 14.47 9.08 -8.09
C SER A 303 15.29 9.27 -9.36
N ARG A 304 14.66 9.69 -10.45
CA ARG A 304 15.33 9.97 -11.73
C ARG A 304 16.27 11.17 -11.64
N ARG A 305 15.84 12.27 -11.02
CA ARG A 305 16.70 13.46 -10.79
C ARG A 305 17.95 13.12 -9.97
N GLU A 306 17.83 12.25 -8.99
CA GLU A 306 18.96 11.80 -8.17
C GLU A 306 19.94 10.91 -8.98
N LYS A 307 19.42 9.97 -9.79
CA LYS A 307 20.23 9.16 -10.72
C LYS A 307 21.00 10.04 -11.71
N GLU A 308 20.36 11.07 -12.28
CA GLU A 308 20.98 12.04 -13.20
C GLU A 308 22.09 12.87 -12.52
N ARG A 309 21.84 13.41 -11.32
CA ARG A 309 22.84 14.17 -10.54
C ARG A 309 24.05 13.32 -10.16
N SER A 310 23.82 12.08 -9.76
CA SER A 310 24.88 11.13 -9.39
C SER A 310 25.76 10.78 -10.60
N SER A 311 25.13 10.59 -11.75
CA SER A 311 25.83 10.33 -13.02
C SER A 311 26.68 11.52 -13.45
N ALA A 312 26.13 12.74 -13.37
CA ALA A 312 26.86 13.96 -13.70
C ALA A 312 28.10 14.17 -12.82
N LYS A 313 27.98 13.92 -11.50
CA LYS A 313 29.09 14.05 -10.55
C LYS A 313 30.20 13.02 -10.80
N LYS A 314 29.86 11.82 -11.26
CA LYS A 314 30.84 10.78 -11.63
C LYS A 314 31.63 11.17 -12.88
N THR A 315 30.93 11.69 -13.90
CA THR A 315 31.56 12.18 -15.13
C THR A 315 32.50 13.37 -14.88
N SER A 316 32.14 14.30 -13.98
CA SER A 316 33.03 15.41 -13.63
C SER A 316 34.29 14.94 -12.90
N ALA A 317 34.17 13.99 -11.96
CA ALA A 317 35.32 13.44 -11.24
C ALA A 317 36.30 12.69 -12.18
N GLU A 318 35.78 11.88 -13.11
CA GLU A 318 36.61 11.18 -14.11
C GLU A 318 37.30 12.13 -15.10
N SER A 319 36.74 13.33 -15.33
CA SER A 319 37.34 14.35 -16.19
C SER A 319 38.47 15.15 -15.51
N GLU A 320 38.42 15.27 -14.18
CA GLU A 320 39.47 15.94 -13.38
C GLU A 320 40.67 15.02 -13.08
N GLU A 321 40.47 13.70 -13.09
CA GLU A 321 41.51 12.71 -12.76
C GLU A 321 42.37 12.28 -13.98
N LYS A 322 42.03 12.70 -15.20
CA LYS A 322 42.90 12.46 -16.37
C LYS A 322 44.16 13.34 -16.30
N PRO A 323 45.38 12.76 -16.25
CA PRO A 323 46.60 13.56 -16.29
C PRO A 323 46.65 14.34 -17.60
N LYS A 324 47.01 15.63 -17.53
CA LYS A 324 47.52 16.34 -18.71
C LYS A 324 48.83 15.68 -19.10
N GLU A 325 48.78 14.68 -19.98
CA GLU A 325 49.95 14.26 -20.74
C GLU A 325 50.36 15.43 -21.64
N GLY A 326 51.23 16.27 -21.07
CA GLY A 326 51.90 17.33 -21.78
C GLY A 326 52.72 16.73 -22.91
N LYS A 327 52.30 17.00 -24.14
CA LYS A 327 53.15 16.88 -25.33
C LYS A 327 54.41 17.71 -25.10
N SER A 328 55.50 17.03 -24.74
CA SER A 328 56.85 17.50 -24.95
C SER A 328 57.45 16.63 -26.05
N ALA A 329 57.54 17.17 -27.27
CA ALA A 329 58.46 16.69 -28.29
C ALA A 329 58.61 17.74 -29.41
N ALA A 330 59.76 18.42 -29.34
CA ALA A 330 60.62 18.85 -30.45
C ALA A 330 60.08 19.88 -31.46
N GLU A 331 60.42 21.15 -31.21
CA GLU A 331 60.97 22.02 -32.24
C GLU A 331 62.39 21.53 -32.59
N GLU A 332 62.64 21.11 -33.83
CA GLU A 332 63.94 21.34 -34.49
C GLU A 332 63.85 21.11 -36.00
N LYS A 333 64.17 22.18 -36.77
CA LYS A 333 64.69 22.22 -38.16
C LYS A 333 63.79 21.64 -39.26
N THR A 334 63.43 22.36 -40.32
CA THR A 334 64.19 23.31 -41.15
C THR A 334 63.22 24.11 -42.01
#